data_AF-A0A3S2WYB7-F1
#
_entry.id   AF-A0A3S2WYB7-F1
#
_cell.length_a   1.000
_cell.length_b   1.000
_cell.length_c   1.000
_cell.angle_alpha   90.00
_cell.angle_beta   90.00
_cell.angle_gamma   90.00
#
_symmetry.space_group_name_H-M   'P 1'
#
loop_
_entity.id
_entity.type
_entity.pdbx_description
1 polymer ?
#
loop_
_entity_poly.entity_id
_entity_poly.type
_entity_poly.pdbx_seq_one_letter_code
_entity_poly.pdbx_strand_id
1 'polypeptide(L)'
;MDALGLRWLRWRALAMLALGRPAAALALFERLLVRCPADRHAQASRAHLLAAAGRLAEAEAAYMQLLGDAPVDAASWFNLGWVREQRGDDAGAIVAFTRATEVDARLDRAWFGLGQALWRQRQLDGAAQALERNTALQPMSPHGWVALAQVHQARGRPDEAKRIVHHLQGFEPRAAAALQRSLGPMLAG
;
A
#
# COMPACT_ATOMS: atom_id res chain seq x y z
N MET A 1 -22.95 26.98 -13.66
CA MET A 1 -21.63 26.58 -14.21
C MET A 1 -21.79 25.17 -14.71
N ASP A 2 -21.57 24.98 -15.99
CA ASP A 2 -22.18 23.87 -16.72
C ASP A 2 -21.23 22.66 -16.66
N ALA A 3 -21.70 21.46 -17.02
CA ALA A 3 -20.90 20.23 -16.98
C ALA A 3 -19.51 20.36 -17.66
N LEU A 4 -19.41 21.22 -18.68
CA LEU A 4 -18.16 21.57 -19.37
C LEU A 4 -17.13 22.25 -18.45
N GLY A 5 -17.56 23.14 -17.56
CA GLY A 5 -16.68 23.85 -16.63
C GLY A 5 -16.07 22.92 -15.56
N LEU A 6 -16.84 21.92 -15.09
CA LEU A 6 -16.37 20.91 -14.15
C LEU A 6 -15.37 19.95 -14.81
N ARG A 7 -15.67 19.51 -16.04
CA ARG A 7 -14.74 18.70 -16.85
C ARG A 7 -13.43 19.45 -17.12
N TRP A 8 -13.51 20.74 -17.42
CA TRP A 8 -12.33 21.59 -17.60
C TRP A 8 -11.49 21.68 -16.32
N LEU A 9 -12.11 21.91 -15.15
CA LEU A 9 -11.40 21.94 -13.87
C LEU A 9 -10.65 20.63 -13.61
N ARG A 10 -11.28 19.48 -13.85
CA ARG A 10 -10.65 18.16 -13.70
C ARG A 10 -9.48 17.99 -14.65
N TRP A 11 -9.67 18.26 -15.94
CA TRP A 11 -8.59 18.16 -16.93
C TRP A 11 -7.40 19.04 -16.58
N ARG A 12 -7.65 20.28 -16.13
CA ARG A 12 -6.60 21.18 -15.68
C ARG A 12 -5.87 20.64 -14.45
N ALA A 13 -6.58 20.04 -13.49
CA ALA A 13 -5.97 19.44 -12.31
C ALA A 13 -5.03 18.28 -12.70
N LEU A 14 -5.49 17.39 -13.59
CA LEU A 14 -4.68 16.30 -14.13
C LEU A 14 -3.46 16.81 -14.91
N ALA A 15 -3.62 17.87 -15.71
CA ALA A 15 -2.50 18.50 -16.41
C ALA A 15 -1.46 19.08 -15.41
N MET A 16 -1.90 19.66 -14.29
CA MET A 16 -0.97 20.13 -13.25
C MET A 16 -0.19 18.98 -12.62
N LEU A 17 -0.81 17.80 -12.43
CA LEU A 17 -0.09 16.60 -11.97
C LEU A 17 0.96 16.15 -12.98
N ALA A 18 0.61 16.08 -14.26
CA ALA A 18 1.55 15.70 -15.33
C ALA A 18 2.74 16.67 -15.43
N LEU A 19 2.54 17.94 -15.09
CA LEU A 19 3.59 18.97 -15.04
C LEU A 19 4.38 18.99 -13.71
N GLY A 20 4.17 18.04 -12.81
CA GLY A 20 4.86 17.98 -11.52
C GLY A 20 4.47 19.11 -10.56
N ARG A 21 3.24 19.63 -10.66
CA ARG A 21 2.71 20.72 -9.82
C ARG A 21 1.58 20.24 -8.89
N PRO A 22 1.88 19.38 -7.89
CA PRO A 22 0.87 18.75 -7.04
C PRO A 22 0.07 19.75 -6.20
N ALA A 23 0.70 20.83 -5.72
CA ALA A 23 0.00 21.88 -4.96
C ALA A 23 -1.05 22.61 -5.81
N ALA A 24 -0.74 22.89 -7.08
CA ALA A 24 -1.69 23.53 -8.00
C ALA A 24 -2.83 22.57 -8.37
N ALA A 25 -2.54 21.29 -8.54
CA ALA A 25 -3.56 20.27 -8.76
C ALA A 25 -4.50 20.14 -7.55
N LEU A 26 -3.96 20.13 -6.33
CA LEU A 26 -4.74 20.06 -5.08
C LEU A 26 -5.73 21.23 -4.99
N ALA A 27 -5.27 22.46 -5.23
CA ALA A 27 -6.15 23.64 -5.21
C ALA A 27 -7.28 23.55 -6.25
N LEU A 28 -7.02 22.95 -7.42
CA LEU A 28 -8.04 22.73 -8.45
C LEU A 28 -9.05 21.66 -8.05
N PHE A 29 -8.61 20.57 -7.43
CA PHE A 29 -9.50 19.54 -6.89
C PHE A 29 -10.35 20.07 -5.73
N GLU A 30 -9.79 20.90 -4.84
CA GLU A 30 -10.56 21.55 -3.77
C GLU A 30 -11.62 22.49 -4.33
N ARG A 31 -11.29 23.27 -5.37
CA ARG A 31 -12.27 24.09 -6.09
C ARG A 31 -13.35 23.26 -6.78
N LEU A 32 -13.01 22.06 -7.25
CA LEU A 32 -13.97 21.13 -7.85
C LEU A 32 -14.92 20.59 -6.77
N LEU A 33 -14.38 20.21 -5.61
CA LEU A 33 -15.14 19.68 -4.47
C LEU A 33 -16.09 20.71 -3.84
N VAL A 34 -15.76 22.01 -3.86
CA VAL A 34 -16.71 23.07 -3.45
C VAL A 34 -17.99 23.05 -4.30
N ARG A 35 -17.89 22.67 -5.58
CA ARG A 35 -19.02 22.67 -6.52
C ARG A 35 -19.69 21.31 -6.61
N CYS A 36 -18.90 20.25 -6.49
CA CYS A 36 -19.34 18.86 -6.54
C CYS A 36 -18.71 18.08 -5.39
N PRO A 37 -19.26 18.20 -4.17
CA PRO A 37 -18.70 17.56 -2.98
C PRO A 37 -18.62 16.04 -3.08
N ALA A 38 -19.54 15.43 -3.84
CA ALA A 38 -19.63 13.99 -4.07
C ALA A 38 -18.73 13.46 -5.21
N ASP A 39 -17.87 14.30 -5.80
CA ASP A 39 -16.94 13.86 -6.85
C ASP A 39 -15.83 12.96 -6.25
N ARG A 40 -16.05 11.65 -6.31
CA ARG A 40 -15.18 10.64 -5.70
C ARG A 40 -13.74 10.69 -6.22
N HIS A 41 -13.57 10.96 -7.52
CA HIS A 41 -12.23 11.07 -8.11
C HIS A 41 -11.48 12.28 -7.55
N ALA A 42 -12.18 13.42 -7.40
CA ALA A 42 -11.60 14.61 -6.79
C ALA A 42 -11.31 14.39 -5.29
N GLN A 43 -12.20 13.71 -4.56
CA GLN A 43 -12.00 13.35 -3.15
C GLN A 43 -10.75 12.45 -2.99
N ALA A 44 -10.64 11.39 -3.78
CA ALA A 44 -9.50 10.47 -3.76
C ALA A 44 -8.19 11.18 -4.17
N SER A 45 -8.25 12.02 -5.20
CA SER A 45 -7.09 12.80 -5.65
C SER A 45 -6.63 13.80 -4.59
N ARG A 46 -7.57 14.49 -3.92
CA ARG A 46 -7.25 15.36 -2.77
C ARG A 46 -6.58 14.58 -1.65
N ALA A 47 -7.15 13.46 -1.22
CA ALA A 47 -6.57 12.64 -0.16
C ALA A 47 -5.16 12.14 -0.51
N HIS A 48 -4.96 11.68 -1.74
CA HIS A 48 -3.66 11.25 -2.25
C HIS A 48 -2.63 12.40 -2.26
N LEU A 49 -3.02 13.59 -2.72
CA LEU A 49 -2.13 14.75 -2.76
C LEU A 49 -1.79 15.29 -1.37
N LEU A 50 -2.72 15.23 -0.43
CA LEU A 50 -2.44 15.53 0.98
C LEU A 50 -1.39 14.56 1.55
N ALA A 51 -1.53 13.27 1.26
CA ALA A 51 -0.58 12.24 1.68
C ALA A 51 0.81 12.47 1.09
N ALA A 52 0.88 12.74 -0.23
CA ALA A 52 2.13 13.05 -0.92
C ALA A 52 2.81 14.34 -0.42
N ALA A 53 2.03 15.28 0.12
CA ALA A 53 2.53 16.50 0.75
C ALA A 53 2.94 16.32 2.23
N GLY A 54 2.90 15.09 2.77
CA GLY A 54 3.20 14.81 4.18
C GLY A 54 2.12 15.26 5.17
N ARG A 55 0.97 15.74 4.68
CA ARG A 55 -0.18 16.16 5.50
C ARG A 55 -1.02 14.95 5.89
N LEU A 56 -0.39 14.01 6.60
CA LEU A 56 -0.91 12.66 6.82
C LEU A 56 -2.23 12.63 7.60
N ALA A 57 -2.40 13.46 8.64
CA ALA A 57 -3.66 13.54 9.38
C ALA A 57 -4.83 14.03 8.51
N GLU A 58 -4.58 15.01 7.66
CA GLU A 58 -5.61 15.52 6.74
C GLU A 58 -5.93 14.52 5.62
N ALA A 59 -4.92 13.79 5.14
CA ALA A 59 -5.09 12.72 4.19
C ALA A 59 -5.94 11.58 4.77
N GLU A 60 -5.66 11.16 6.01
CA GLU A 60 -6.45 10.14 6.71
C GLU A 60 -7.91 10.57 6.83
N ALA A 61 -8.18 11.79 7.32
CA ALA A 61 -9.53 12.32 7.41
C ALA A 61 -10.24 12.34 6.05
N ALA A 62 -9.54 12.75 4.99
CA ALA A 62 -10.08 12.78 3.64
C ALA A 62 -10.40 11.38 3.09
N TYR A 63 -9.54 10.38 3.35
CA TYR A 63 -9.82 8.99 3.00
C TYR A 63 -10.99 8.43 3.80
N MET A 64 -11.06 8.67 5.11
CA MET A 64 -12.18 8.22 5.93
C MET A 64 -13.52 8.78 5.46
N GLN A 65 -13.56 10.06 5.08
CA GLN A 65 -14.75 10.67 4.48
C GLN A 65 -15.12 9.98 3.17
N LEU A 66 -14.17 9.82 2.24
CA LEU A 66 -14.39 9.11 0.97
C LEU A 66 -14.95 7.69 1.20
N LEU A 67 -14.43 6.98 2.21
CA LEU A 67 -14.78 5.59 2.51
C LEU A 67 -16.12 5.42 3.25
N GLY A 68 -16.65 6.47 3.88
CA GLY A 68 -17.94 6.43 4.58
C GLY A 68 -19.17 6.44 3.67
N ASP A 69 -19.03 6.87 2.42
CA ASP A 69 -20.18 7.32 1.60
C ASP A 69 -20.72 6.30 0.56
N ALA A 70 -20.04 5.19 0.25
CA ALA A 70 -20.46 4.16 -0.75
C ALA A 70 -19.40 3.04 -0.94
N PRO A 71 -19.66 1.97 -1.72
CA PRO A 71 -18.62 1.01 -2.11
C PRO A 71 -17.43 1.71 -2.78
N VAL A 72 -16.23 1.47 -2.27
CA VAL A 72 -14.96 2.09 -2.70
C VAL A 72 -14.01 1.06 -3.29
N ASP A 73 -13.16 1.50 -4.22
CA ASP A 73 -12.08 0.71 -4.78
C ASP A 73 -11.04 0.26 -3.74
N ALA A 74 -10.38 -0.85 -4.03
CA ALA A 74 -9.30 -1.36 -3.18
C ALA A 74 -8.12 -0.37 -3.07
N ALA A 75 -7.92 0.49 -4.08
CA ALA A 75 -6.83 1.45 -4.12
C ALA A 75 -6.94 2.50 -3.00
N SER A 76 -8.14 3.01 -2.71
CA SER A 76 -8.36 3.99 -1.64
C SER A 76 -8.18 3.35 -0.26
N TRP A 77 -8.65 2.11 -0.06
CA TRP A 77 -8.38 1.35 1.17
C TRP A 77 -6.89 1.12 1.39
N PHE A 78 -6.16 0.72 0.34
CA PHE A 78 -4.70 0.59 0.41
C PHE A 78 -4.04 1.92 0.77
N ASN A 79 -4.44 3.02 0.13
CA ASN A 79 -3.82 4.32 0.41
C ASN A 79 -4.10 4.79 1.85
N LEU A 80 -5.29 4.52 2.41
CA LEU A 80 -5.56 4.75 3.83
C LEU A 80 -4.63 3.91 4.71
N GLY A 81 -4.45 2.62 4.39
CA GLY A 81 -3.55 1.74 5.11
C GLY A 81 -2.12 2.25 5.11
N TRP A 82 -1.63 2.72 3.95
CA TRP A 82 -0.32 3.34 3.82
C TRP A 82 -0.22 4.62 4.66
N VAL A 83 -1.21 5.51 4.62
CA VAL A 83 -1.22 6.75 5.42
C VAL A 83 -1.15 6.42 6.92
N ARG A 84 -1.89 5.41 7.39
CA ARG A 84 -1.87 4.99 8.80
C ARG A 84 -0.54 4.37 9.21
N GLU A 85 0.05 3.55 8.34
CA GLU A 85 1.40 3.01 8.52
C GLU A 85 2.43 4.15 8.65
N GLN A 86 2.38 5.17 7.80
CA GLN A 86 3.27 6.34 7.91
C GLN A 86 3.07 7.14 9.20
N ARG A 87 1.89 7.03 9.82
CA ARG A 87 1.57 7.65 11.12
C ARG A 87 1.92 6.76 12.31
N GLY A 88 2.41 5.54 12.08
CA GLY A 88 2.70 4.55 13.13
C GLY A 88 1.46 3.84 13.67
N ASP A 89 0.29 4.01 13.05
CA ASP A 89 -0.93 3.28 13.41
C ASP A 89 -0.98 1.94 12.65
N ASP A 90 -0.16 0.99 13.09
CA ASP A 90 -0.09 -0.34 12.47
C ASP A 90 -1.42 -1.10 12.61
N ALA A 91 -2.17 -0.89 13.71
CA ALA A 91 -3.46 -1.55 13.91
C ALA A 91 -4.50 -1.07 12.90
N GLY A 92 -4.62 0.25 12.71
CA GLY A 92 -5.51 0.82 11.71
C GLY A 92 -5.04 0.57 10.28
N ALA A 93 -3.73 0.43 10.04
CA ALA A 93 -3.17 0.02 8.75
C ALA A 93 -3.56 -1.42 8.40
N ILE A 94 -3.47 -2.37 9.34
CA ILE A 94 -3.94 -3.75 9.16
C ILE A 94 -5.40 -3.77 8.73
N VAL A 95 -6.27 -3.03 9.43
CA VAL A 95 -7.70 -2.96 9.08
C VAL A 95 -7.90 -2.46 7.64
N ALA A 96 -7.22 -1.38 7.26
CA ALA A 96 -7.38 -0.79 5.94
C ALA A 96 -6.80 -1.67 4.82
N PHE A 97 -5.64 -2.29 5.03
CA PHE A 97 -5.08 -3.24 4.06
C PHE A 97 -5.93 -4.50 3.91
N THR A 98 -6.48 -5.04 5.00
CA THR A 98 -7.44 -6.17 4.93
C THR A 98 -8.68 -5.80 4.12
N ARG A 99 -9.26 -4.61 4.32
CA ARG A 99 -10.39 -4.16 3.48
C ARG A 99 -9.98 -4.03 2.01
N ALA A 100 -8.77 -3.57 1.72
CA ALA A 100 -8.28 -3.50 0.35
C ALA A 100 -8.21 -4.90 -0.31
N THR A 101 -7.74 -5.91 0.42
CA THR A 101 -7.63 -7.29 -0.10
C THR A 101 -8.97 -8.01 -0.20
N GLU A 102 -9.95 -7.66 0.65
CA GLU A 102 -11.34 -8.13 0.54
C GLU A 102 -12.04 -7.55 -0.69
N VAL A 103 -11.79 -6.27 -1.01
CA VAL A 103 -12.36 -5.61 -2.20
C VAL A 103 -11.70 -6.10 -3.49
N ASP A 104 -10.36 -6.22 -3.50
CA ASP A 104 -9.61 -6.77 -4.62
C ASP A 104 -8.51 -7.71 -4.14
N ALA A 105 -8.79 -9.01 -4.21
CA ALA A 105 -7.85 -10.06 -3.83
C ALA A 105 -6.62 -10.16 -4.76
N ARG A 106 -6.58 -9.42 -5.88
CA ARG A 106 -5.45 -9.34 -6.81
C ARG A 106 -4.58 -8.11 -6.60
N LEU A 107 -4.93 -7.21 -5.67
CA LEU A 107 -4.11 -6.05 -5.32
C LEU A 107 -2.90 -6.47 -4.48
N ASP A 108 -1.86 -6.93 -5.16
CA ASP A 108 -0.59 -7.41 -4.60
C ASP A 108 0.02 -6.49 -3.53
N ARG A 109 0.04 -5.17 -3.78
CA ARG A 109 0.59 -4.18 -2.84
C ARG A 109 -0.18 -4.13 -1.51
N ALA A 110 -1.48 -4.43 -1.50
CA ALA A 110 -2.27 -4.51 -0.28
C ALA A 110 -1.90 -5.73 0.55
N TRP A 111 -1.66 -6.87 -0.09
CA TRP A 111 -1.15 -8.07 0.57
C TRP A 111 0.25 -7.84 1.16
N PHE A 112 1.13 -7.15 0.43
CA PHE A 112 2.46 -6.78 0.94
C PHE A 112 2.37 -5.84 2.16
N GLY A 113 1.57 -4.78 2.06
CA GLY A 113 1.34 -3.83 3.17
C GLY A 113 0.75 -4.52 4.40
N LEU A 114 -0.24 -5.39 4.21
CA LEU A 114 -0.84 -6.20 5.29
C LEU A 114 0.21 -7.08 5.97
N GLY A 115 1.02 -7.79 5.19
CA GLY A 115 2.09 -8.65 5.71
C GLY A 115 3.11 -7.90 6.56
N GLN A 116 3.56 -6.73 6.11
CA GLN A 116 4.50 -5.90 6.86
C GLN A 116 3.88 -5.35 8.16
N ALA A 117 2.64 -4.86 8.11
CA ALA A 117 1.97 -4.32 9.29
C ALA A 117 1.72 -5.41 10.35
N LEU A 118 1.31 -6.61 9.92
CA LEU A 118 1.15 -7.78 10.81
C LEU A 118 2.47 -8.20 11.43
N TRP A 119 3.57 -8.19 10.66
CA TRP A 119 4.89 -8.50 11.19
C TRP A 119 5.32 -7.49 12.26
N ARG A 120 5.16 -6.17 12.04
CA ARG A 120 5.47 -5.16 13.06
C ARG A 120 4.68 -5.37 14.35
N GLN A 121 3.43 -5.83 14.24
CA GLN A 121 2.58 -6.20 15.38
C GLN A 121 2.84 -7.63 15.92
N ARG A 122 3.89 -8.31 15.46
CA ARG A 122 4.29 -9.68 15.86
C ARG A 122 3.20 -10.74 15.61
N GLN A 123 2.25 -10.47 14.71
CA GLN A 123 1.22 -11.40 14.26
C GLN A 123 1.78 -12.26 13.11
N LEU A 124 2.74 -13.11 13.43
CA LEU A 124 3.60 -13.76 12.44
C LEU A 124 2.87 -14.72 11.49
N ASP A 125 1.85 -15.43 11.97
CA ASP A 125 1.09 -16.37 11.13
C ASP A 125 0.27 -15.63 10.07
N GLY A 126 -0.41 -14.54 10.44
CA GLY A 126 -1.12 -13.68 9.51
C GLY A 126 -0.18 -12.98 8.53
N ALA A 127 0.99 -12.53 9.01
CA ALA A 127 2.01 -11.92 8.16
C ALA A 127 2.49 -12.88 7.07
N ALA A 128 2.75 -14.14 7.42
CA ALA A 128 3.15 -15.16 6.46
C ALA A 128 2.07 -15.41 5.41
N GLN A 129 0.81 -15.60 5.83
CA GLN A 129 -0.32 -15.81 4.89
C GLN A 129 -0.48 -14.65 3.90
N ALA A 130 -0.38 -13.41 4.39
CA ALA A 130 -0.48 -12.23 3.52
C ALA A 130 0.68 -12.15 2.53
N LEU A 131 1.91 -12.45 2.97
CA LEU A 131 3.10 -12.43 2.11
C LEU A 131 3.13 -13.60 1.12
N GLU A 132 2.65 -14.79 1.49
CA GLU A 132 2.43 -15.92 0.57
C GLU A 132 1.45 -15.53 -0.55
N ARG A 133 0.38 -14.80 -0.20
CA ARG A 133 -0.56 -14.30 -1.20
C ARG A 133 0.09 -13.24 -2.11
N ASN A 134 0.93 -12.36 -1.55
CA ASN A 134 1.70 -11.39 -2.34
C ASN A 134 2.66 -12.08 -3.32
N THR A 135 3.44 -13.06 -2.87
CA THR A 135 4.41 -13.77 -3.73
C THR A 135 3.73 -14.61 -4.81
N ALA A 136 2.54 -15.16 -4.54
CA ALA A 136 1.73 -15.82 -5.55
C ALA A 136 1.26 -14.86 -6.67
N LEU A 137 0.98 -13.59 -6.33
CA LEU A 137 0.60 -12.55 -7.30
C LEU A 137 1.82 -11.95 -8.02
N GLN A 138 2.98 -11.94 -7.36
CA GLN A 138 4.23 -11.37 -7.86
C GLN A 138 5.38 -12.39 -7.77
N PRO A 139 5.34 -13.50 -8.51
CA PRO A 139 6.30 -14.60 -8.35
C PRO A 139 7.74 -14.18 -8.69
N MET A 140 7.91 -13.18 -9.54
CA MET A 140 9.22 -12.67 -9.98
C MET A 140 9.66 -11.41 -9.22
N SER A 141 8.94 -10.97 -8.20
CA SER A 141 9.35 -9.84 -7.35
C SER A 141 10.06 -10.34 -6.09
N PRO A 142 11.33 -9.97 -5.85
CA PRO A 142 12.05 -10.46 -4.67
C PRO A 142 11.54 -9.89 -3.34
N HIS A 143 10.82 -8.75 -3.35
CA HIS A 143 10.43 -8.04 -2.13
C HIS A 143 9.52 -8.87 -1.22
N GLY A 144 8.47 -9.47 -1.78
CA GLY A 144 7.54 -10.33 -1.03
C GLY A 144 8.25 -11.56 -0.47
N TRP A 145 9.11 -12.18 -1.28
CA TRP A 145 9.89 -13.35 -0.88
C TRP A 145 10.86 -13.06 0.26
N VAL A 146 11.61 -11.95 0.19
CA VAL A 146 12.52 -11.52 1.26
C VAL A 146 11.78 -11.28 2.56
N ALA A 147 10.65 -10.55 2.52
CA ALA A 147 9.83 -10.32 3.69
C ALA A 147 9.26 -11.64 4.27
N LEU A 148 8.80 -12.55 3.40
CA LEU A 148 8.26 -13.85 3.82
C LEU A 148 9.33 -14.70 4.51
N ALA A 149 10.55 -14.74 3.99
CA ALA A 149 11.66 -15.46 4.60
C ALA A 149 12.01 -14.91 5.99
N GLN A 150 12.00 -13.59 6.16
CA GLN A 150 12.22 -12.94 7.47
C GLN A 150 11.11 -13.30 8.47
N VAL A 151 9.85 -13.35 8.01
CA VAL A 151 8.72 -13.79 8.84
C VAL A 151 8.85 -15.26 9.22
N HIS A 152 9.20 -16.17 8.30
CA HIS A 152 9.42 -17.59 8.62
C HIS A 152 10.56 -17.79 9.63
N GLN A 153 11.63 -17.01 9.52
CA GLN A 153 12.70 -17.00 10.50
C GLN A 153 12.18 -16.59 11.88
N ALA A 154 11.41 -15.50 11.97
CA ALA A 154 10.79 -15.05 13.22
C ALA A 154 9.81 -16.08 13.81
N ARG A 155 9.19 -16.93 12.97
CA ARG A 155 8.32 -18.05 13.39
C ARG A 155 9.09 -19.29 13.86
N GLY A 156 10.42 -19.28 13.84
CA GLY A 156 11.23 -20.46 14.14
C GLY A 156 11.16 -21.53 13.05
N ARG A 157 10.92 -21.14 11.79
CA ARG A 157 10.83 -22.03 10.62
C ARG A 157 11.96 -21.77 9.61
N PRO A 158 13.23 -22.00 10.00
CA PRO A 158 14.39 -21.66 9.18
C PRO A 158 14.43 -22.41 7.83
N ASP A 159 13.85 -23.62 7.77
CA ASP A 159 13.85 -24.40 6.54
C ASP A 159 12.93 -23.80 5.46
N GLU A 160 11.84 -23.15 5.86
CA GLU A 160 10.98 -22.41 4.92
C GLU A 160 11.73 -21.20 4.35
N ALA A 161 12.49 -20.48 5.19
CA ALA A 161 13.34 -19.37 4.72
C ALA A 161 14.45 -19.85 3.77
N LYS A 162 15.09 -21.01 4.02
CA LYS A 162 16.09 -21.61 3.12
C LYS A 162 15.49 -21.97 1.75
N ARG A 163 14.27 -22.52 1.72
CA ARG A 163 13.56 -22.80 0.45
C ARG A 163 13.35 -21.53 -0.36
N ILE A 164 13.02 -20.42 0.30
CA ILE A 164 12.87 -19.12 -0.37
C ILE A 164 14.19 -18.62 -0.93
N VAL A 165 15.31 -18.76 -0.19
CA VAL A 165 16.63 -18.41 -0.73
C VAL A 165 16.92 -19.22 -2.00
N HIS A 166 16.71 -20.54 -1.96
CA HIS A 166 16.91 -21.39 -3.14
C HIS A 166 16.01 -20.98 -4.31
N HIS A 167 14.74 -20.64 -4.04
CA HIS A 167 13.84 -20.11 -5.07
C HIS A 167 14.38 -18.82 -5.70
N LEU A 168 14.81 -17.86 -4.88
CA LEU A 168 15.39 -16.60 -5.34
C LEU A 168 16.69 -16.79 -6.13
N GLN A 169 17.52 -17.81 -5.82
CA GLN A 169 18.74 -18.09 -6.58
C GLN A 169 18.45 -18.36 -8.07
N GLY A 170 17.27 -18.90 -8.40
CA GLY A 170 16.90 -19.23 -9.76
C GLY A 170 16.61 -18.03 -10.66
N PHE A 171 16.28 -16.86 -10.10
CA PHE A 171 15.89 -15.68 -10.91
C PHE A 171 16.40 -14.33 -10.37
N GLU A 172 16.66 -14.20 -9.08
CA GLU A 172 17.23 -13.01 -8.42
C GLU A 172 18.43 -13.37 -7.50
N PRO A 173 19.58 -13.81 -8.06
CA PRO A 173 20.73 -14.28 -7.28
C PRO A 173 21.28 -13.23 -6.30
N ARG A 174 21.18 -11.94 -6.65
CA ARG A 174 21.63 -10.84 -5.77
C ARG A 174 20.76 -10.73 -4.53
N ALA A 175 19.43 -10.82 -4.68
CA ALA A 175 18.51 -10.82 -3.56
C ALA A 175 18.72 -12.07 -2.69
N ALA A 176 18.89 -13.24 -3.31
CA ALA A 176 19.17 -14.48 -2.61
C ALA A 176 20.46 -14.40 -1.76
N ALA A 177 21.55 -13.88 -2.33
CA ALA A 177 22.81 -13.72 -1.62
C ALA A 177 22.73 -12.70 -0.47
N ALA A 178 21.95 -11.63 -0.62
CA ALA A 178 21.71 -10.66 0.44
C ALA A 178 20.89 -11.29 1.58
N LEU A 179 19.81 -12.00 1.24
CA LEU A 179 18.97 -12.72 2.20
C LEU A 179 19.75 -13.79 2.95
N GLN A 180 20.53 -14.63 2.24
CA GLN A 180 21.38 -15.64 2.85
C GLN A 180 22.35 -15.04 3.88
N ARG A 181 22.95 -13.88 3.58
CA ARG A 181 23.83 -13.17 4.52
C ARG A 181 23.08 -12.64 5.74
N SER A 182 21.87 -12.11 5.58
CA SER A 182 21.06 -11.66 6.72
C SER A 182 20.57 -12.81 7.61
N LEU A 183 20.37 -14.00 7.02
CA LEU A 183 19.96 -15.21 7.76
C LEU A 183 21.16 -15.95 8.40
N GLY A 184 22.35 -15.84 7.80
CA GLY A 184 23.56 -16.59 8.12
C GLY A 184 23.98 -16.70 9.60
N PRO A 185 24.00 -15.62 10.41
CA PRO A 185 24.35 -15.73 11.83
C PRO A 185 23.26 -16.40 12.70
N MET A 186 22.07 -16.66 12.15
CA MET A 186 20.92 -17.24 12.87
C MET A 186 20.55 -18.66 12.39
N LEU A 187 21.25 -19.20 11.38
CA LEU A 187 21.03 -20.54 10.82
C LEU A 187 22.13 -21.56 11.20
N ALA A 188 23.10 -21.15 12.02
CA ALA A 188 24.26 -21.95 12.42
C ALA A 188 24.10 -22.65 13.78
N GLY A 189 22.87 -22.73 14.32
CA GLY A 189 22.53 -23.45 15.56
C GLY A 189 21.71 -24.69 15.29
#